data_AF-A0A3C1LPL4-F1
#
_entry.id   AF-A0A3C1LPL4-F1
#
_cell.length_a   1.000
_cell.length_b   1.000
_cell.length_c   1.000
_cell.angle_alpha   90.00
_cell.angle_beta   90.00
_cell.angle_gamma   90.00
#
_symmetry.space_group_name_H-M   'P 1'
#
loop_
_entity.id
_entity.type
_entity.pdbx_description
1 polymer ?
#
loop_
_entity_poly.entity_id
_entity_poly.type
_entity_poly.pdbx_seq_one_letter_code
_entity_poly.pdbx_strand_id
1 'polypeptide(L)'
;MTFSLLIAQLINGLQTGSVYALVALGYTMVYGIIKLLNFAHGDIIMVGAYMVYYAIASFALPPIVAVILAVVVSTLLGVTVEKVAYTPLRSAPRLS
;
A
#
# COMPACT_ATOMS: atom_id res chain seq x y z
N MET A 1 -33.08 2.76 -14.52
CA MET A 1 -31.61 2.90 -14.43
C MET A 1 -31.16 3.83 -15.54
N THR A 2 -30.74 5.05 -15.21
CA THR A 2 -30.39 6.07 -16.22
C THR A 2 -29.02 5.75 -16.83
N PHE A 3 -28.81 6.03 -18.12
CA PHE A 3 -27.53 5.80 -18.80
C PHE A 3 -26.34 6.49 -18.10
N SER A 4 -26.57 7.66 -17.51
CA SER A 4 -25.59 8.36 -16.66
C SER A 4 -25.16 7.55 -15.43
N LEU A 5 -26.08 6.81 -14.81
CA LEU A 5 -25.78 5.96 -13.65
C LEU A 5 -24.88 4.78 -14.06
N LEU A 6 -25.12 4.19 -15.23
CA LEU A 6 -24.27 3.12 -15.76
C LEU A 6 -22.82 3.59 -15.93
N ILE A 7 -22.62 4.76 -16.54
CA ILE A 7 -21.29 5.36 -16.73
C ILE A 7 -20.62 5.62 -15.38
N ALA A 8 -21.34 6.21 -14.42
CA ALA A 8 -20.81 6.48 -13.09
C ALA A 8 -20.36 5.19 -12.39
N GLN A 9 -21.14 4.11 -12.46
CA GLN A 9 -20.78 2.83 -11.84
C GLN A 9 -19.55 2.18 -12.51
N LEU A 10 -19.42 2.29 -13.84
CA LEU A 10 -18.22 1.83 -14.55
C LEU A 10 -16.97 2.58 -14.10
N ILE A 11 -17.05 3.90 -13.94
CA ILE A 11 -15.93 4.72 -13.45
C ILE A 11 -15.58 4.34 -11.99
N ASN A 12 -16.57 4.20 -11.11
CA ASN A 12 -16.35 3.78 -9.72
C ASN A 12 -15.73 2.37 -9.63
N GLY A 13 -16.20 1.45 -10.48
CA GLY A 13 -15.65 0.10 -10.60
C GLY A 13 -14.21 0.13 -11.08
N LEU A 14 -13.88 0.94 -12.09
CA LEU A 14 -12.53 1.10 -12.60
C LEU A 14 -11.60 1.73 -11.57
N GLN A 15 -12.06 2.76 -10.84
CA GLN A 15 -11.29 3.40 -9.78
C GLN A 15 -10.93 2.39 -8.68
N THR A 16 -11.92 1.67 -8.16
CA THR A 16 -11.72 0.67 -7.10
C THR A 16 -10.89 -0.51 -7.60
N GLY A 17 -11.16 -0.99 -8.81
CA GLY A 17 -10.40 -2.07 -9.46
C GLY A 17 -8.94 -1.69 -9.69
N SER A 18 -8.66 -0.43 -10.04
CA SER A 18 -7.29 0.08 -10.21
C SER A 18 -6.52 0.10 -8.90
N VAL A 19 -7.17 0.47 -7.79
CA VAL A 19 -6.56 0.38 -6.45
C VAL A 19 -6.19 -1.07 -6.12
N TYR A 20 -7.11 -2.01 -6.32
CA TYR A 20 -6.82 -3.44 -6.09
C TYR A 20 -5.74 -3.99 -7.01
N ALA A 21 -5.73 -3.58 -8.29
CA ALA A 21 -4.69 -3.97 -9.24
C ALA A 21 -3.31 -3.46 -8.81
N LEU A 22 -3.21 -2.21 -8.34
CA LEU A 22 -1.97 -1.65 -7.81
C LEU A 22 -1.49 -2.38 -6.56
N VAL A 23 -2.40 -2.75 -5.65
CA VAL A 23 -2.07 -3.55 -4.46
C VAL A 23 -1.54 -4.93 -4.87
N ALA A 24 -2.22 -5.62 -5.79
CA ALA A 24 -1.78 -6.92 -6.30
C ALA A 24 -0.41 -6.83 -7.00
N LEU A 25 -0.17 -5.78 -7.78
CA LEU A 25 1.11 -5.51 -8.43
C LEU A 25 2.22 -5.30 -7.38
N GLY A 26 1.96 -4.50 -6.33
CA GLY A 26 2.88 -4.34 -5.20
C GLY A 26 3.26 -5.66 -4.55
N TYR A 27 2.26 -6.50 -4.25
CA TYR A 27 2.46 -7.79 -3.62
C TYR A 27 3.29 -8.76 -4.48
N THR A 28 2.99 -8.83 -5.78
CA THR A 28 3.71 -9.70 -6.72
C THR A 28 5.17 -9.27 -6.93
N MET A 29 5.47 -7.96 -6.90
CA MET A 29 6.85 -7.47 -6.98
C MET A 29 7.68 -7.89 -5.75
N VAL A 30 7.14 -7.74 -4.54
CA VAL A 30 7.86 -8.10 -3.30
C VAL A 30 8.07 -9.61 -3.22
N TYR A 31 7.01 -10.39 -3.45
CA TYR A 31 7.09 -11.84 -3.41
C TYR A 31 8.01 -12.39 -4.53
N GLY A 32 8.01 -11.77 -5.70
CA GLY A 32 8.87 -12.18 -6.82
C GLY A 32 10.36 -12.15 -6.49
N ILE A 33 10.79 -11.22 -5.64
CA ILE A 33 12.19 -11.09 -5.21
C ILE A 33 12.48 -11.97 -4.00
N ILE A 34 11.67 -11.87 -2.94
CA ILE A 34 11.99 -12.45 -1.64
C ILE A 34 11.53 -13.91 -1.54
N LYS A 35 10.53 -14.32 -2.33
CA LYS A 35 9.83 -15.62 -2.25
C LYS A 35 9.32 -15.98 -0.85
N LEU A 36 9.13 -14.95 -0.01
CA LEU A 36 8.55 -15.06 1.34
C LEU A 36 7.25 -14.28 1.36
N LEU A 37 6.24 -14.85 2.03
CA LEU A 37 4.94 -14.22 2.21
C LEU A 37 5.10 -12.93 3.03
N ASN A 38 4.61 -11.80 2.52
CA ASN A 38 4.65 -10.53 3.23
C ASN A 38 3.33 -10.24 3.96
N PHE A 39 3.27 -10.50 5.26
CA PHE A 39 2.09 -10.21 6.09
C PHE A 39 1.95 -8.72 6.43
N ALA A 40 3.06 -7.98 6.50
CA ALA A 40 3.07 -6.56 6.82
C ALA A 40 2.58 -5.67 5.67
N HIS A 41 2.39 -6.22 4.47
CA HIS A 41 2.01 -5.44 3.29
C HIS A 41 0.69 -4.70 3.47
N GLY A 42 -0.32 -5.36 4.07
CA GLY A 42 -1.60 -4.73 4.38
C GLY A 42 -1.48 -3.61 5.41
N ASP A 43 -0.65 -3.80 6.43
CA ASP A 43 -0.40 -2.80 7.47
C ASP A 43 0.30 -1.56 6.91
N ILE A 44 1.27 -1.74 6.00
CA ILE A 44 1.96 -0.63 5.34
C ILE A 44 0.99 0.20 4.49
N ILE A 45 0.08 -0.46 3.76
CA ILE A 45 -0.97 0.23 2.98
C ILE A 45 -1.89 1.04 3.92
N MET A 46 -2.31 0.45 5.05
CA MET A 46 -3.13 1.13 6.04
C MET A 46 -2.42 2.37 6.60
N VAL A 47 -1.15 2.26 6.98
CA VAL A 47 -0.38 3.41 7.48
C VAL A 47 -0.31 4.51 6.42
N GLY A 48 -0.06 4.19 5.15
CA GLY A 48 -0.07 5.17 4.07
C GLY A 48 -1.42 5.88 3.93
N ALA A 49 -2.52 5.14 3.95
CA ALA A 49 -3.87 5.71 3.87
C ALA A 49 -4.20 6.62 5.05
N TYR A 50 -3.90 6.19 6.28
CA TYR A 50 -4.11 7.00 7.48
C TYR A 50 -3.19 8.23 7.49
N MET A 51 -1.96 8.13 6.98
CA MET A 51 -1.06 9.28 6.90
C MET A 51 -1.64 10.37 5.99
N VAL A 52 -2.19 10.01 4.83
CA VAL A 52 -2.92 10.96 3.96
C VAL A 52 -4.12 11.55 4.70
N TYR A 53 -4.92 10.70 5.36
CA TYR A 53 -6.09 11.13 6.11
C TYR A 53 -5.74 12.17 7.18
N TYR A 54 -4.77 11.88 8.05
CA TYR A 54 -4.36 12.81 9.11
C TYR A 54 -3.73 14.09 8.55
N ALA A 55 -2.88 13.97 7.52
CA ALA A 55 -2.27 15.14 6.87
C ALA A 55 -3.32 16.13 6.34
N ILE A 56 -4.40 15.62 5.74
CA ILE A 56 -5.46 16.46 5.19
C ILE A 56 -6.45 16.88 6.28
N ALA A 57 -6.98 15.94 7.07
CA ALA A 57 -8.09 16.18 7.99
C ALA A 57 -7.65 16.91 9.28
N SER A 58 -6.45 16.65 9.79
CA SER A 58 -5.97 17.22 11.05
C SER A 58 -5.00 18.38 10.84
N PHE A 59 -4.15 18.30 9.83
CA PHE A 59 -3.11 19.31 9.57
C PHE A 59 -3.44 20.25 8.40
N ALA A 60 -4.57 20.04 7.71
CA ALA A 60 -5.01 20.85 6.57
C ALA A 60 -3.94 21.01 5.46
N LEU A 61 -3.07 20.01 5.31
CA LEU A 61 -2.02 20.02 4.29
C LEU A 61 -2.62 19.87 2.89
N PRO A 62 -1.99 20.46 1.85
CA PRO A 62 -2.40 20.25 0.48
C PRO A 62 -2.35 18.75 0.10
N PRO A 63 -3.29 18.24 -0.73
CA PRO A 63 -3.36 16.82 -1.06
C PRO A 63 -2.06 16.24 -1.62
N ILE A 64 -1.34 17.00 -2.45
CA ILE A 64 -0.06 16.59 -3.03
C ILE A 64 1.00 16.37 -1.95
N VAL A 65 1.07 17.27 -0.97
CA VAL A 65 2.02 17.17 0.15
C VAL A 65 1.68 15.98 1.04
N ALA A 66 0.39 15.75 1.30
CA ALA A 66 -0.09 14.60 2.05
C ALA A 66 0.31 13.26 1.39
N VAL A 67 0.17 13.15 0.06
CA VAL A 67 0.59 11.96 -0.70
C VAL A 67 2.10 11.75 -0.62
N ILE A 68 2.90 12.80 -0.79
CA ILE A 68 4.36 12.69 -0.68
C ILE A 68 4.77 12.22 0.72
N LEU A 69 4.17 12.78 1.77
CA LEU A 69 4.41 12.36 3.15
C LEU A 69 4.04 10.88 3.36
N ALA A 70 2.88 10.44 2.86
CA ALA A 70 2.47 9.05 2.96
C ALA A 70 3.43 8.09 2.25
N VAL A 71 3.95 8.47 1.07
CA VAL A 71 4.98 7.70 0.36
C VAL A 71 6.24 7.59 1.21
N VAL A 72 6.77 8.70 1.70
CA VAL A 72 8.00 8.73 2.52
C VAL A 72 7.85 7.86 3.77
N VAL A 73 6.75 8.04 4.51
CA VAL A 73 6.48 7.26 5.73
C VAL A 73 6.35 5.77 5.43
N SER A 74 5.59 5.40 4.39
CA SER A 74 5.38 4.01 4.01
C SER A 74 6.68 3.34 3.53
N THR A 75 7.53 4.08 2.79
CA THR A 75 8.85 3.60 2.37
C THR A 75 9.77 3.37 3.57
N LEU A 76 9.83 4.31 4.51
CA LEU A 76 10.63 4.16 5.74
C LEU A 76 10.19 2.94 6.56
N LEU A 77 8.88 2.74 6.69
CA LEU A 77 8.30 1.57 7.37
C LEU A 77 8.68 0.27 6.64
N GLY A 78 8.49 0.22 5.31
CA GLY A 78 8.84 -0.94 4.50
C GLY A 78 10.33 -1.32 4.60
N VAL A 79 11.22 -0.33 4.52
CA VAL A 79 12.68 -0.54 4.70
C VAL A 79 13.01 -1.05 6.10
N THR A 80 12.34 -0.51 7.12
CA THR A 80 12.55 -0.94 8.51
C THR A 80 12.12 -2.39 8.70
N VAL A 81 10.94 -2.76 8.18
CA VAL A 81 10.43 -4.13 8.21
C VAL A 81 11.35 -5.08 7.43
N GLU A 82 11.84 -4.68 6.25
CA GLU A 82 12.78 -5.48 5.48
C GLU A 82 14.07 -5.76 6.27
N LYS A 83 14.64 -4.73 6.89
CA LYS A 83 15.91 -4.85 7.63
C LYS A 83 15.77 -5.63 8.94
N VAL A 84 14.70 -5.40 9.68
CA VAL A 84 14.52 -5.96 11.04
C VAL A 84 13.91 -7.36 10.99
N ALA A 85 12.94 -7.61 10.11
CA ALA A 85 12.23 -8.89 10.06
C ALA A 85 12.75 -9.79 8.92
N TYR A 86 12.79 -9.29 7.69
CA TYR A 86 13.05 -10.16 6.53
C TYR A 86 14.52 -10.50 6.33
N THR A 87 15.43 -9.54 6.56
CA THR A 87 16.87 -9.76 6.36
C THR A 87 17.41 -10.87 7.27
N PRO A 88 17.09 -10.92 8.58
CA PRO A 88 17.51 -12.03 9.43
C PRO A 88 16.87 -13.37 9.05
N LEU A 89 15.60 -13.35 8.59
CA LEU A 89 14.89 -14.55 8.17
C LEU A 89 15.54 -15.24 6.96
N ARG A 90 16.19 -14.48 6.07
CA ARG A 90 16.92 -15.07 4.92
C ARG A 90 18.07 -15.98 5.35
N SER A 91 18.63 -15.75 6.54
CA SER A 91 19.75 -16.50 7.08
C SER A 91 19.34 -17.57 8.10
N ALA A 92 18.06 -17.58 8.51
CA ALA A 92 17.55 -18.52 9.50
C ALA A 92 17.35 -19.92 8.88
N PRO A 93 17.54 -21.02 9.66
CA PRO A 93 17.22 -22.36 9.21
C PRO A 93 15.76 -22.45 8.75
N ARG A 94 15.50 -23.22 7.70
CA ARG A 94 14.13 -23.45 7.20
C ARG A 94 13.33 -24.08 8.33
N LEU A 95 12.33 -23.37 8.85
CA LEU A 95 11.41 -23.94 9.83
C LEU A 95 10.65 -25.06 9.13
N SER A 96 10.97 -26.31 9.51
CA SER A 96 10.24 -27.52 9.10
C SER A 96 8.84 -27.52 9.68
#